data_AF-A0A847CEQ6-F1
#
_entry.id   AF-A0A847CEQ6-F1
#
_cell.length_a   1.000
_cell.length_b   1.000
_cell.length_c   1.000
_cell.angle_alpha   90.00
_cell.angle_beta   90.00
_cell.angle_gamma   90.00
#
_symmetry.space_group_name_H-M   'P 1'
#
loop_
_entity.id
_entity.type
_entity.pdbx_description
1 polymer ?
#
loop_
_entity_poly.entity_id
_entity_poly.type
_entity_poly.pdbx_seq_one_letter_code
_entity_poly.pdbx_strand_id
1 'polypeptide(L)'
;MQRISSQMNNNNTQGNLRLQESKLNKANNQIGSQRKIQQLRDDPIAAGHLVKYQSYLNRVNTFEKNALTLSDEFSYREGYMNDSLNIMQRVRELAVTGANGIYNKEDMKNMSVEVDELLQALVQNANAISSDGNAIFAGTNTKTTAFDIE
;
A
#
# COMPACT_ATOMS: atom_id res chain seq x y z
N MET A 1 35.84 -1.41 -74.14
CA MET A 1 34.59 -0.84 -73.60
C MET A 1 34.33 -1.43 -72.23
N GLN A 2 34.44 -0.64 -71.16
CA GLN A 2 33.99 -1.06 -69.83
C GLN A 2 32.47 -1.19 -69.85
N ARG A 3 31.94 -2.37 -69.53
CA ARG A 3 30.50 -2.54 -69.32
C ARG A 3 30.10 -1.70 -68.10
N ILE A 4 29.38 -0.61 -68.32
CA ILE A 4 28.70 0.09 -67.22
C ILE A 4 27.56 -0.82 -66.77
N SER A 5 27.71 -1.43 -65.59
CA SER A 5 26.72 -2.37 -65.05
C SER A 5 25.49 -1.59 -64.52
N SER A 6 24.55 -1.28 -65.42
CA SER A 6 23.25 -0.65 -65.09
C SER A 6 22.53 -1.37 -63.94
N GLN A 7 22.68 -2.70 -63.88
CA GLN A 7 22.12 -3.54 -62.81
C GLN A 7 22.71 -3.24 -61.42
N MET A 8 24.00 -2.90 -61.34
CA MET A 8 24.64 -2.59 -60.06
C MET A 8 24.15 -1.24 -59.53
N ASN A 9 23.98 -0.25 -60.40
CA ASN A 9 23.44 1.05 -60.04
C ASN A 9 21.96 0.94 -59.60
N ASN A 10 21.15 0.14 -60.32
CA ASN A 10 19.77 -0.13 -59.94
C ASN A 10 19.69 -0.84 -58.57
N ASN A 11 20.47 -1.90 -58.36
CA ASN A 11 20.51 -2.62 -57.08
C ASN A 11 20.95 -1.73 -55.91
N ASN A 12 21.97 -0.88 -56.11
CA ASN A 12 22.41 0.09 -55.11
C ASN A 12 21.30 1.11 -54.79
N THR A 13 20.60 1.62 -55.81
CA THR A 13 19.49 2.56 -55.63
C THR A 13 18.35 1.92 -54.84
N GLN A 14 17.95 0.69 -55.20
CA GLN A 14 16.93 -0.07 -54.48
C GLN A 14 17.33 -0.38 -53.03
N GLY A 15 18.61 -0.71 -52.78
CA GLY A 15 19.15 -0.88 -51.43
C GLY A 15 19.05 0.40 -50.60
N ASN A 16 19.43 1.54 -51.18
CA ASN A 16 19.35 2.84 -50.50
C ASN A 16 17.90 3.25 -50.19
N LEU A 17 16.95 2.99 -51.10
CA LEU A 17 15.53 3.25 -50.86
C LEU A 17 15.00 2.43 -49.69
N ARG A 18 15.29 1.13 -49.63
CA ARG A 18 14.88 0.26 -48.51
C ARG A 18 15.47 0.72 -47.18
N LEU A 19 16.72 1.18 -47.17
CA LEU A 19 17.34 1.75 -45.96
C LEU A 19 16.62 3.02 -45.50
N GLN A 20 16.20 3.88 -46.43
CA GLN A 20 15.46 5.11 -46.12
C GLN A 20 14.06 4.81 -45.59
N GLU A 21 13.35 3.85 -46.19
CA GLU A 21 12.04 3.37 -45.73
C GLU A 21 12.14 2.81 -44.30
N SER A 22 13.17 2.02 -43.99
CA SER A 22 13.41 1.49 -42.64
C SER A 22 13.62 2.61 -41.61
N LYS A 23 14.41 3.64 -41.95
CA LYS A 23 14.63 4.81 -41.09
C LYS A 23 13.35 5.62 -40.87
N LEU A 24 12.57 5.84 -41.91
CA LEU A 24 11.29 6.55 -41.84
C LEU A 24 10.29 5.79 -40.96
N ASN A 25 10.18 4.47 -41.13
CA ASN A 25 9.34 3.63 -40.29
C ASN A 25 9.77 3.69 -38.81
N LYS A 26 11.07 3.67 -38.52
CA LYS A 26 11.58 3.83 -37.15
C LYS A 26 11.20 5.20 -36.57
N ALA A 27 11.37 6.29 -37.32
CA ALA A 27 11.01 7.63 -36.88
C ALA A 27 9.49 7.75 -36.63
N ASN A 28 8.66 7.26 -37.54
CA ASN A 28 7.20 7.24 -37.36
C ASN A 28 6.79 6.44 -36.12
N ASN A 29 7.41 5.30 -35.86
CA ASN A 29 7.15 4.52 -34.65
C ASN A 29 7.56 5.28 -33.37
N GLN A 30 8.69 5.97 -33.37
CA GLN A 30 9.13 6.80 -32.24
C GLN A 30 8.21 8.01 -32.01
N ILE A 31 7.69 8.61 -33.08
CA ILE A 31 6.70 9.70 -32.99
C ILE A 31 5.39 9.16 -32.42
N GLY A 32 4.90 8.03 -32.93
CA GLY A 32 3.66 7.41 -32.48
C GLY A 32 3.71 6.91 -31.04
N SER A 33 4.83 6.31 -30.63
CA SER A 33 5.01 5.81 -29.26
C SER A 33 5.52 6.88 -28.28
N GLN A 34 6.00 8.01 -28.77
CA GLN A 34 6.72 9.06 -28.03
C GLN A 34 7.95 8.52 -27.26
N ARG A 35 8.45 7.34 -27.62
CA ARG A 35 9.58 6.68 -26.96
C ARG A 35 10.76 6.62 -27.91
N LYS A 36 11.89 7.18 -27.46
CA LYS A 36 13.15 7.11 -28.20
C LYS A 36 13.64 5.66 -28.36
N ILE A 37 13.50 4.84 -27.31
CA ILE A 37 13.92 3.43 -27.29
C ILE A 37 12.69 2.56 -27.48
N GLN A 38 12.57 1.96 -28.67
CA GLN A 38 11.47 1.05 -28.99
C GLN A 38 11.84 -0.40 -28.69
N GLN A 39 13.06 -0.82 -29.04
CA GLN A 39 13.60 -2.13 -28.71
C GLN A 39 14.88 -1.98 -27.88
N LEU A 40 15.12 -2.87 -26.92
CA LEU A 40 16.35 -2.83 -26.09
C LEU A 40 17.63 -2.96 -26.93
N ARG A 41 17.54 -3.58 -28.12
CA ARG A 41 18.67 -3.71 -29.06
C ARG A 41 19.05 -2.39 -29.76
N ASP A 42 18.16 -1.40 -29.79
CA ASP A 42 18.41 -0.13 -30.48
C ASP A 42 19.49 0.71 -29.77
N ASP A 43 19.54 0.63 -28.44
CA ASP A 43 20.54 1.27 -27.57
C ASP A 43 20.65 0.46 -26.27
N PRO A 44 21.53 -0.55 -26.20
CA PRO A 44 21.62 -1.45 -25.05
C PRO A 44 22.10 -0.73 -23.77
N ILE A 45 22.89 0.34 -23.89
CA ILE A 45 23.38 1.10 -22.74
C ILE A 45 22.21 1.89 -22.13
N ALA A 46 21.50 2.67 -22.94
CA ALA A 46 20.35 3.43 -22.45
C ALA A 46 19.21 2.51 -22.00
N ALA A 47 19.02 1.37 -22.66
CA ALA A 47 18.02 0.37 -22.27
C ALA A 47 18.35 -0.26 -20.90
N GLY A 48 19.62 -0.53 -20.59
CA GLY A 48 20.03 -1.01 -19.28
C GLY A 48 19.68 -0.03 -18.15
N HIS A 49 19.93 1.26 -18.35
CA HIS A 49 19.52 2.30 -17.42
C HIS A 49 17.99 2.40 -17.30
N LEU A 50 17.27 2.33 -18.42
CA LEU A 50 15.80 2.38 -18.44
C LEU A 50 15.19 1.26 -17.60
N VAL A 51 15.64 0.02 -17.78
CA VAL A 51 15.14 -1.14 -17.00
C VAL A 51 15.41 -0.95 -15.51
N LYS A 52 16.59 -0.44 -15.14
CA LYS A 52 16.92 -0.13 -13.75
C LYS A 52 15.99 0.93 -13.17
N TYR A 53 15.71 2.00 -13.91
CA TYR A 53 14.78 3.04 -13.46
C TYR A 53 13.33 2.54 -13.37
N GLN A 54 12.87 1.70 -14.30
CA GLN A 54 11.56 1.07 -14.22
C GLN A 54 11.43 0.17 -12.99
N SER A 55 12.46 -0.63 -12.70
CA SER A 55 12.49 -1.45 -11.47
C SER A 55 12.47 -0.59 -10.22
N TYR A 56 13.25 0.50 -10.18
CA TYR A 56 13.24 1.44 -9.07
C TYR A 56 11.88 2.10 -8.88
N LEU A 57 11.26 2.58 -9.97
CA LEU A 57 9.94 3.20 -9.95
C LEU A 57 8.88 2.23 -9.41
N ASN A 58 8.88 0.99 -9.90
CA ASN A 58 7.97 -0.04 -9.39
C ASN A 58 8.14 -0.27 -7.89
N ARG A 59 9.39 -0.31 -7.42
CA ARG A 59 9.68 -0.47 -5.99
C ARG A 59 9.20 0.72 -5.16
N VAL A 60 9.39 1.95 -5.65
CA VAL A 60 8.88 3.16 -5.00
C VAL A 60 7.35 3.12 -4.93
N ASN A 61 6.67 2.78 -6.02
CA ASN A 61 5.20 2.67 -6.04
C ASN A 61 4.69 1.62 -5.04
N THR A 62 5.39 0.48 -4.91
CA THR A 62 5.05 -0.53 -3.88
C THR A 62 5.26 0.01 -2.48
N PHE A 63 6.35 0.74 -2.21
CA PHE A 63 6.58 1.35 -0.90
C PHE A 63 5.53 2.40 -0.55
N GLU A 64 5.14 3.25 -1.50
CA GLU A 64 4.07 4.22 -1.33
C GLU A 64 2.75 3.53 -0.99
N LYS A 65 2.37 2.49 -1.75
CA LYS A 65 1.16 1.71 -1.47
C LYS A 65 1.19 1.09 -0.08
N ASN A 66 2.31 0.47 0.30
CA ASN A 66 2.46 -0.15 1.62
C ASN A 66 2.38 0.89 2.74
N ALA A 67 2.97 2.08 2.54
CA ALA A 67 2.92 3.16 3.51
C ALA A 67 1.49 3.67 3.72
N LEU A 68 0.70 3.80 2.65
CA LEU A 68 -0.71 4.17 2.73
C LEU A 68 -1.51 3.11 3.51
N THR A 69 -1.35 1.82 3.18
CA THR A 69 -2.01 0.73 3.91
C THR A 69 -1.66 0.74 5.39
N LEU A 70 -0.38 0.95 5.74
CA LEU A 70 0.04 1.06 7.14
C LEU A 70 -0.54 2.29 7.84
N SER A 71 -0.64 3.43 7.15
CA SER A 71 -1.25 4.65 7.69
C SER A 71 -2.73 4.44 8.02
N ASP A 72 -3.46 3.76 7.13
CA ASP A 72 -4.86 3.43 7.36
C ASP A 72 -4.99 2.48 8.56
N GLU A 73 -4.20 1.40 8.60
CA GLU A 73 -4.17 0.47 9.73
C GLU A 73 -3.85 1.16 11.07
N PHE A 74 -2.90 2.08 11.09
CA PHE A 74 -2.58 2.85 12.30
C PHE A 74 -3.73 3.75 12.73
N SER A 75 -4.42 4.40 11.79
CA SER A 75 -5.57 5.25 12.11
C SER A 75 -6.70 4.45 12.76
N TYR A 76 -6.97 3.23 12.27
CA TYR A 76 -7.95 2.34 12.90
C TYR A 76 -7.51 1.91 14.31
N ARG A 77 -6.24 1.51 14.47
CA ARG A 77 -5.66 1.14 15.78
C ARG A 77 -5.79 2.28 16.79
N GLU A 78 -5.45 3.50 16.37
CA GLU A 78 -5.53 4.69 17.20
C GLU A 78 -6.97 5.00 17.63
N GLY A 79 -7.95 4.81 16.74
CA GLY A 79 -9.37 4.92 17.09
C GLY A 79 -9.76 4.01 18.26
N TYR A 80 -9.50 2.70 18.15
CA TYR A 80 -9.78 1.75 19.23
C TYR A 80 -9.00 2.03 20.52
N MET A 81 -7.76 2.52 20.42
CA MET A 81 -6.97 2.90 21.60
C MET A 81 -7.55 4.14 22.29
N ASN A 82 -8.01 5.15 21.54
CA ASN A 82 -8.66 6.33 22.10
C ASN A 82 -9.98 5.97 22.79
N ASP A 83 -10.79 5.11 22.19
CA ASP A 83 -12.02 4.62 22.82
C ASP A 83 -11.73 3.85 24.12
N SER A 84 -10.70 2.99 24.10
CA SER A 84 -10.24 2.27 25.29
C SER A 84 -9.74 3.22 26.39
N LEU A 85 -9.07 4.31 26.02
CA LEU A 85 -8.61 5.34 26.96
C LEU A 85 -9.80 6.08 27.60
N ASN A 86 -10.83 6.41 26.82
CA ASN A 86 -12.06 7.03 27.34
C ASN A 86 -12.79 6.10 28.32
N ILE A 87 -12.89 4.81 28.00
CA ILE A 87 -13.46 3.79 28.90
C ILE A 87 -12.68 3.75 30.22
N MET A 88 -11.35 3.69 30.15
CA MET A 88 -10.51 3.66 31.35
C MET A 88 -10.62 4.93 32.21
N GLN A 89 -10.80 6.10 31.58
CA GLN A 89 -11.08 7.33 32.31
C GLN A 89 -12.41 7.24 33.06
N ARG A 90 -13.47 6.74 32.41
CA ARG A 90 -14.78 6.56 33.05
C ARG A 90 -14.74 5.56 34.21
N VAL A 91 -14.07 4.43 34.02
CA VAL A 91 -13.88 3.44 35.11
C VAL A 91 -13.15 4.09 36.29
N ARG A 92 -12.15 4.92 36.04
CA ARG A 92 -11.44 5.67 37.10
C ARG A 92 -12.35 6.65 37.84
N GLU A 93 -13.20 7.38 37.11
CA GLU A 93 -14.18 8.30 37.73
C GLU A 93 -15.13 7.54 38.66
N LEU A 94 -15.68 6.41 38.20
CA LEU A 94 -16.56 5.56 39.01
C LEU A 94 -15.84 5.01 40.24
N ALA A 95 -14.59 4.58 40.10
CA ALA A 95 -13.78 4.07 41.21
C ALA A 95 -13.51 5.15 42.28
N VAL A 96 -13.16 6.37 41.87
CA VAL A 96 -12.95 7.51 42.79
C VAL A 96 -14.27 7.92 43.44
N THR A 97 -15.36 7.92 42.68
CA THR A 97 -16.70 8.26 43.17
C THR A 97 -17.16 7.24 44.21
N GLY A 98 -17.07 5.94 43.92
CA GLY A 98 -17.45 4.86 44.83
C GLY A 98 -16.56 4.76 46.07
N ALA A 99 -15.32 5.24 46.01
CA ALA A 99 -14.45 5.33 47.18
C ALA A 99 -14.91 6.39 48.20
N ASN A 100 -15.78 7.34 47.81
CA ASN A 100 -16.38 8.28 48.74
C ASN A 100 -17.48 7.56 49.55
N GLY A 101 -17.31 7.43 50.87
CA GLY A 101 -18.22 6.70 51.77
C GLY A 101 -19.60 7.31 52.00
N ILE A 102 -20.09 8.12 51.07
CA ILE A 102 -21.37 8.83 51.13
C ILE A 102 -22.48 8.06 50.38
N TYR A 103 -22.09 7.14 49.48
CA TYR A 103 -23.01 6.32 48.68
C TYR A 103 -23.55 5.11 49.44
N ASN A 104 -24.81 4.79 49.22
CA ASN A 104 -25.44 3.62 49.83
C ASN A 104 -25.10 2.33 49.03
N LYS A 105 -25.47 1.15 49.55
CA LYS A 105 -25.17 -0.13 48.90
C LYS A 105 -25.83 -0.30 47.52
N GLU A 106 -26.99 0.32 47.30
CA GLU A 106 -27.72 0.23 46.04
C GLU A 106 -27.06 1.11 44.97
N ASP A 107 -26.60 2.31 45.33
CA ASP A 107 -25.81 3.18 44.47
C ASP A 107 -24.50 2.50 44.05
N MET A 108 -23.80 1.86 45.00
CA MET A 108 -22.58 1.09 44.70
C MET A 108 -22.82 -0.11 43.78
N LYS A 109 -23.97 -0.78 43.90
CA LYS A 109 -24.37 -1.86 43.00
C LYS A 109 -24.65 -1.35 41.58
N ASN A 110 -25.28 -0.19 41.45
CA ASN A 110 -25.52 0.40 40.13
C ASN A 110 -24.20 0.83 39.47
N MET A 111 -23.27 1.40 40.24
CA MET A 111 -21.91 1.71 39.75
C MET A 111 -21.14 0.45 39.32
N SER A 112 -21.26 -0.67 40.04
CA SER A 112 -20.58 -1.91 39.64
C SER A 112 -21.10 -2.44 38.31
N VAL A 113 -22.42 -2.38 38.08
CA VAL A 113 -23.02 -2.77 36.79
C VAL A 113 -22.46 -1.91 35.65
N GLU A 114 -22.32 -0.60 35.85
CA GLU A 114 -21.72 0.28 34.84
C GLU A 114 -20.25 -0.08 34.56
N VAL A 115 -19.47 -0.41 35.60
CA VAL A 115 -18.08 -0.85 35.45
C VAL A 115 -17.99 -2.18 34.68
N ASP A 116 -18.89 -3.13 34.94
CA ASP A 116 -18.91 -4.42 34.25
C ASP A 116 -19.19 -4.25 32.74
N GLU A 117 -20.15 -3.38 32.38
CA GLU A 117 -20.44 -3.04 30.98
C GLU A 117 -19.25 -2.33 30.31
N LEU A 118 -18.58 -1.42 31.02
CA LEU A 118 -17.38 -0.74 30.54
C LEU A 118 -16.22 -1.73 30.32
N LEU A 119 -16.05 -2.70 31.20
CA LEU A 119 -15.05 -3.76 31.04
C LEU A 119 -15.36 -4.63 29.81
N GLN A 120 -16.64 -4.97 29.60
CA GLN A 120 -17.06 -5.72 28.42
C GLN A 120 -16.76 -4.94 27.13
N ALA A 121 -17.05 -3.64 27.09
CA ALA A 121 -16.73 -2.78 25.97
C ALA A 121 -15.21 -2.68 25.73
N LEU A 122 -14.41 -2.61 26.81
CA LEU A 122 -12.95 -2.58 26.71
C LEU A 122 -12.41 -3.86 26.05
N VAL A 123 -12.94 -5.02 26.42
CA VAL A 123 -12.51 -6.28 25.81
C VAL A 123 -13.00 -6.43 24.37
N GLN A 124 -14.18 -5.92 24.04
CA GLN A 124 -14.62 -5.84 22.64
C GLN A 124 -13.63 -5.02 21.79
N ASN A 125 -13.17 -3.87 22.31
CA ASN A 125 -12.14 -3.07 21.64
C ASN A 125 -10.80 -3.81 21.54
N ALA A 126 -10.39 -4.51 22.60
CA ALA A 126 -9.15 -5.29 22.63
C ALA A 126 -9.17 -6.46 21.63
N ASN A 127 -10.36 -7.01 21.36
CA ASN A 127 -10.59 -8.07 20.37
C ASN A 127 -11.09 -7.55 19.01
N ALA A 128 -10.88 -6.26 18.71
CA ALA A 128 -11.29 -5.68 17.44
C ALA A 128 -10.63 -6.37 16.23
N ILE A 129 -11.41 -6.51 15.16
CA ILE A 129 -11.02 -7.16 13.91
C ILE A 129 -10.97 -6.11 12.80
N SER A 130 -9.87 -6.10 12.04
CA SER A 130 -9.71 -5.26 10.86
C SER A 130 -10.66 -5.67 9.74
N SER A 131 -10.89 -4.79 8.76
CA SER A 131 -11.67 -5.08 7.55
C SER A 131 -11.22 -6.34 6.81
N ASP A 132 -9.95 -6.71 6.94
CA ASP A 132 -9.36 -7.91 6.33
C ASP A 132 -9.61 -9.21 7.13
N GLY A 133 -10.34 -9.15 8.25
CA GLY A 133 -10.65 -10.28 9.11
C GLY A 133 -9.53 -10.66 10.09
N ASN A 134 -8.49 -9.83 10.22
CA ASN A 134 -7.37 -10.03 11.13
C ASN A 134 -7.59 -9.30 12.45
N ALA A 135 -7.28 -9.96 13.58
CA ALA A 135 -7.28 -9.32 14.89
C ALA A 135 -6.21 -8.21 14.96
N ILE A 136 -6.60 -7.04 15.45
CA ILE A 136 -5.78 -5.83 15.43
C ILE A 136 -4.71 -5.86 16.53
N PHE A 137 -5.05 -6.42 17.70
CA PHE A 137 -4.20 -6.41 18.90
C PHE A 137 -3.61 -7.77 19.28
N ALA A 138 -3.73 -8.78 18.42
CA ALA A 138 -3.22 -10.15 18.66
C ALA A 138 -1.71 -10.35 18.38
N GLY A 139 -0.95 -9.25 18.23
CA GLY A 139 0.48 -9.30 17.92
C GLY A 139 0.78 -10.00 16.60
N THR A 140 1.59 -11.07 16.65
CA THR A 140 1.97 -11.84 15.46
C THR A 140 0.94 -12.92 15.08
N ASN A 141 0.00 -13.25 15.96
CA ASN A 141 -1.01 -14.29 15.71
C ASN A 141 -2.35 -13.67 15.34
N THR A 142 -2.42 -13.06 14.16
CA THR A 142 -3.58 -12.24 13.73
C THR A 142 -4.86 -13.03 13.46
N LYS A 143 -4.81 -14.36 13.48
CA LYS A 143 -5.95 -15.25 13.17
C LYS A 143 -6.65 -15.79 14.42
N THR A 144 -6.17 -15.46 15.61
CA THR A 144 -6.79 -15.85 16.87
C THR A 144 -7.40 -14.65 17.57
N THR A 145 -8.31 -14.90 18.52
CA THR A 145 -8.73 -13.88 19.49
C THR A 145 -7.51 -13.34 20.22
N ALA A 146 -7.48 -12.03 20.47
CA ALA A 146 -6.34 -11.37 21.08
C ALA A 146 -6.33 -11.57 22.60
N PHE A 147 -7.51 -11.51 23.22
CA PHE A 147 -7.71 -11.63 24.65
C PHE A 147 -8.87 -12.61 24.94
N ASP A 148 -8.59 -13.62 25.77
CA ASP A 148 -9.63 -14.40 26.43
C ASP A 148 -9.98 -13.73 27.77
N ILE A 149 -11.27 -13.62 28.05
CA ILE A 149 -11.78 -13.25 29.38
C ILE A 149 -12.14 -14.56 30.06
N GLU A 150 -11.40 -14.92 31.11
CA GLU A 150 -11.85 -15.92 32.10
C GLU A 150 -12.62 -15.25 33.23
#